data_AF-A0A1G3BU70-F1
#
_entry.id   AF-A0A1G3BU70-F1
#
_cell.length_a   1.000
_cell.length_b   1.000
_cell.length_c   1.000
_cell.angle_alpha   90.00
_cell.angle_beta   90.00
_cell.angle_gamma   90.00
#
_symmetry.space_group_name_H-M   'P 1'
#
loop_
_entity.id
_entity.type
_entity.pdbx_description
1 polymer ?
#
loop_
_entity_poly.entity_id
_entity_poly.type
_entity_poly.pdbx_seq_one_letter_code
_entity_poly.pdbx_strand_id
1 'polypeptide(L)'
;MVIYFPLSRRQYPANDRLHKTIYTPAVATNAQYIIFDRTPITKAAEDTFAIQHVPPSIYKASFPIRNFNYNNLHKPFEENYDLVEEWVCDLQADLQTTAMGFLFKRKSN
;
A
#
# COMPACT_ATOMS: atom_id res chain seq x y z
N MET A 1 -5.58 -12.53 -3.84
CA MET A 1 -4.55 -11.97 -4.73
C MET A 1 -3.67 -11.07 -3.88
N VAL A 2 -2.42 -11.46 -3.61
CA VAL A 2 -1.45 -10.61 -2.92
C VAL A 2 -0.84 -9.69 -3.99
N ILE A 3 -1.21 -8.41 -3.97
CA ILE A 3 -0.70 -7.48 -4.99
C ILE A 3 0.60 -6.87 -4.49
N TYR A 4 1.72 -7.48 -4.86
CA TYR A 4 3.04 -6.87 -4.70
C TYR A 4 3.29 -5.95 -5.89
N PHE A 5 3.28 -4.64 -5.68
CA PHE A 5 3.71 -3.67 -6.69
C PHE A 5 5.15 -3.25 -6.41
N PRO A 6 6.17 -3.92 -6.98
CA PRO A 6 7.45 -3.26 -7.11
C PRO A 6 7.20 -2.02 -7.97
N LEU A 7 7.58 -0.85 -7.49
CA LEU A 7 7.75 0.35 -8.32
C LEU A 7 8.94 0.12 -9.27
N SER A 8 8.85 -0.91 -10.12
CA SER A 8 9.76 -1.14 -11.21
C SER A 8 9.51 -0.06 -12.24
N ARG A 9 10.60 0.57 -12.70
CA ARG A 9 10.69 1.66 -13.68
C ARG A 9 9.86 1.42 -14.95
N ARG A 10 8.54 1.55 -14.90
CA ARG A 10 7.76 1.96 -16.06
C ARG A 10 7.85 3.47 -16.10
N GLN A 11 8.54 4.00 -17.12
CA GLN A 11 8.44 5.41 -17.48
C GLN A 11 6.96 5.72 -17.72
N TYR A 12 6.31 6.33 -16.74
CA TYR A 12 5.02 6.97 -16.95
C TYR A 12 5.30 8.36 -17.51
N PRO A 13 4.66 8.75 -18.64
CA PRO A 13 4.87 10.05 -19.26
C PRO A 13 4.53 11.18 -18.27
N ALA A 14 5.37 12.21 -18.29
CA ALA A 14 5.49 13.22 -17.23
C ALA A 14 4.32 14.21 -17.13
N ASN A 15 3.29 14.11 -17.96
CA ASN A 15 2.16 15.04 -17.96
C ASN A 15 0.85 14.24 -17.96
N ASP A 16 -0.01 14.59 -17.00
CA ASP A 16 -1.31 14.00 -16.66
C ASP A 16 -1.31 12.62 -15.95
N ARG A 17 -1.74 12.64 -14.67
CA ARG A 17 -2.20 11.51 -13.85
C ARG A 17 -1.17 10.67 -13.09
N LEU A 18 -0.11 11.28 -12.55
CA LEU A 18 0.77 10.62 -11.56
C LEU A 18 0.06 10.30 -10.22
N HIS A 19 -1.17 10.79 -10.02
CA HIS A 19 -2.04 10.48 -8.88
C HIS A 19 -3.04 9.35 -9.15
N LYS A 20 -2.84 8.50 -10.17
CA LYS A 20 -3.55 7.20 -10.19
C LYS A 20 -2.94 6.32 -9.10
N THR A 21 -3.42 6.58 -7.89
CA THR A 21 -3.19 5.85 -6.68
C THR A 21 -3.34 4.34 -6.93
N ILE A 22 -2.46 3.54 -6.35
CA ILE A 22 -2.47 2.06 -6.44
C ILE A 22 -3.83 1.43 -6.09
N TYR A 23 -4.71 2.20 -5.46
CA TYR A 23 -6.06 1.85 -5.08
C TYR A 23 -6.98 1.62 -6.29
N THR A 24 -6.84 2.43 -7.35
CA THR A 24 -7.74 2.34 -8.52
C THR A 24 -7.62 0.99 -9.23
N PRO A 25 -6.42 0.44 -9.49
CA PRO A 25 -6.29 -0.93 -10.00
C PRO A 25 -6.82 -2.00 -9.05
N ALA A 26 -6.62 -1.85 -7.74
CA ALA A 26 -7.06 -2.85 -6.75
C ALA A 26 -8.59 -2.96 -6.71
N VAL A 27 -9.29 -1.82 -6.61
CA VAL A 27 -10.77 -1.76 -6.64
C VAL A 27 -11.31 -2.32 -7.96
N ALA A 28 -10.68 -1.97 -9.10
CA ALA A 28 -11.09 -2.43 -10.42
C ALA A 28 -11.01 -3.95 -10.63
N THR A 29 -10.28 -4.68 -9.78
CA THR A 29 -10.22 -6.15 -9.86
C THR A 29 -11.55 -6.81 -9.50
N ASN A 30 -12.46 -6.10 -8.82
CA ASN A 30 -13.75 -6.65 -8.39
C ASN A 30 -13.61 -7.93 -7.55
N ALA A 31 -12.44 -8.16 -6.95
CA ALA A 31 -12.16 -9.32 -6.11
C ALA A 31 -13.13 -9.38 -4.93
N GLN A 32 -13.51 -10.58 -4.49
CA GLN A 32 -14.39 -10.73 -3.33
C GLN A 32 -13.71 -10.30 -2.03
N TYR A 33 -12.39 -10.48 -1.96
CA TYR A 33 -11.58 -10.10 -0.81
C TYR A 33 -10.27 -9.48 -1.29
N ILE A 34 -9.83 -8.43 -0.60
CA ILE A 34 -8.53 -7.79 -0.79
C ILE A 34 -7.79 -7.82 0.53
N ILE A 35 -6.55 -8.30 0.51
CA ILE A 35 -5.67 -8.31 1.67
C ILE A 35 -4.47 -7.42 1.42
N PHE A 36 -4.20 -6.55 2.39
CA PHE A 36 -2.94 -5.85 2.53
C PHE A 36 -2.20 -6.49 3.70
N ASP A 37 -0.93 -6.82 3.50
CA ASP A 37 -0.07 -7.39 4.55
C ASP A 37 1.18 -6.52 4.70
N ARG A 38 1.62 -6.33 5.95
CA ARG A 38 2.84 -5.57 6.32
C ARG A 38 2.98 -4.23 5.58
N THR A 39 1.88 -3.51 5.44
CA THR A 39 1.85 -2.22 4.75
C THR A 39 2.27 -1.11 5.73
N PRO A 40 3.27 -0.28 5.41
CA PRO A 40 3.74 0.77 6.33
C PRO A 40 2.73 1.92 6.37
N ILE A 41 2.14 2.14 7.54
CA ILE A 41 1.25 3.26 7.83
C ILE A 41 2.02 4.35 8.59
N THR A 42 2.02 5.57 8.06
CA THR A 42 2.67 6.72 8.69
C THR A 42 1.74 7.44 9.65
N LYS A 43 2.32 8.09 10.67
CA LYS A 43 1.62 9.03 11.56
C LYS A 43 1.48 10.44 10.98
N ALA A 44 2.09 10.71 9.82
CA ALA A 44 1.99 12.00 9.15
C ALA A 44 0.56 12.24 8.62
N ALA A 45 0.20 13.52 8.45
CA ALA A 45 -1.11 13.91 7.92
C ALA A 45 -1.32 13.47 6.46
N GLU A 46 -0.23 13.26 5.72
CA GLU A 46 -0.23 12.83 4.33
C GLU A 46 0.73 11.67 4.13
N ASP A 47 0.64 11.04 2.96
CA ASP A 47 1.56 9.98 2.56
C ASP A 47 2.99 10.51 2.50
N THR A 48 3.93 9.69 2.96
CA THR A 48 5.36 10.00 2.90
C THR A 48 6.07 9.01 2.00
N PHE A 49 7.21 9.43 1.47
CA PHE A 49 8.03 8.61 0.57
C PHE A 49 9.41 8.42 1.18
N ALA A 50 9.93 7.21 1.07
CA ALA A 50 11.24 6.84 1.58
C ALA A 50 11.97 5.94 0.58
N ILE A 51 13.27 5.74 0.80
CA ILE A 51 14.07 4.78 0.06
C ILE A 51 14.37 3.61 1.01
N GLN A 52 13.88 2.43 0.67
CA GLN A 52 14.27 1.20 1.33
C GLN A 52 15.62 0.74 0.78
N HIS A 53 16.64 0.75 1.62
CA HIS A 53 17.93 0.15 1.30
C HIS A 53 17.94 -1.31 1.75
N VAL A 54 18.23 -2.23 0.83
CA VAL A 54 18.41 -3.64 1.18
C VAL A 54 19.86 -3.83 1.64
N PRO A 55 20.11 -4.52 2.77
CA PRO A 55 21.47 -4.86 3.19
C PRO A 55 22.24 -5.54 2.04
N PRO A 56 23.47 -5.10 1.72
CA PRO A 56 24.25 -5.69 0.63
C PRO A 56 24.52 -7.19 0.78
N SER A 57 24.45 -7.72 2.00
CA SER A 57 24.55 -9.16 2.32
C SER A 57 23.39 -9.99 1.78
N ILE A 58 22.22 -9.38 1.52
CA ILE A 58 21.10 -10.04 0.84
C ILE A 58 21.25 -9.80 -0.67
N TYR A 59 21.26 -8.53 -1.10
CA TYR A 59 21.65 -8.08 -2.44
C TYR A 59 21.75 -6.55 -2.51
N LYS A 60 22.55 -6.02 -3.43
CA LYS A 60 22.75 -4.57 -3.60
C LYS A 60 21.60 -3.92 -4.37
N ALA A 61 20.57 -3.46 -3.67
CA ALA A 61 19.46 -2.71 -4.26
C ALA A 61 18.87 -1.66 -3.33
N SER A 62 18.03 -0.80 -3.91
CA SER A 62 17.21 0.15 -3.18
C SER A 62 15.89 0.37 -3.91
N PHE A 63 14.80 0.52 -3.15
CA PHE A 63 13.46 0.70 -3.69
C PHE A 63 12.84 1.98 -3.16
N PRO A 64 12.18 2.79 -4.00
CA PRO A 64 11.26 3.78 -3.47
C PRO A 64 10.10 3.03 -2.80
N ILE A 65 9.74 3.47 -1.60
CA ILE A 65 8.58 2.98 -0.87
C ILE A 65 7.68 4.16 -0.52
N ARG A 66 6.39 3.88 -0.42
CA ARG A 66 5.37 4.80 0.02
C ARG A 66 4.88 4.34 1.38
N ASN A 67 4.96 5.22 2.37
CA ASN A 67 4.36 5.03 3.67
C ASN A 67 2.99 5.73 3.62
N PHE A 68 1.94 4.94 3.79
CA PHE A 68 0.58 5.39 3.54
C PHE A 68 0.04 6.14 4.74
N ASN A 69 -0.62 7.27 4.53
CA ASN A 69 -1.56 7.75 5.52
C ASN A 69 -2.76 6.79 5.54
N TYR A 70 -3.24 6.45 6.74
CA TYR A 70 -4.32 5.51 6.94
C TYR A 70 -5.57 5.86 6.10
N ASN A 71 -6.04 7.11 6.20
CA ASN A 71 -7.26 7.56 5.53
C ASN A 71 -7.09 7.55 4.00
N ASN A 72 -5.90 7.92 3.52
CA ASN A 72 -5.60 7.88 2.09
C ASN A 72 -5.62 6.44 1.54
N LEU A 73 -5.24 5.44 2.34
CA LEU A 73 -5.32 4.03 1.96
C LEU A 73 -6.75 3.49 2.03
N HIS A 74 -7.49 3.84 3.09
CA HIS A 74 -8.81 3.27 3.37
C HIS A 74 -9.92 3.84 2.47
N LYS A 75 -9.98 5.16 2.33
CA LYS A 75 -11.05 5.91 1.63
C LYS A 75 -11.43 5.37 0.24
N PRO A 76 -10.49 4.96 -0.63
CA PRO A 76 -10.80 4.42 -1.95
C PRO A 76 -11.60 3.11 -1.94
N PHE A 77 -11.55 2.34 -0.86
CA PHE A 77 -12.24 1.06 -0.75
C PHE A 77 -13.63 1.19 -0.15
N GLU A 78 -13.89 2.25 0.62
CA GLU A 78 -15.15 2.49 1.36
C GLU A 78 -16.41 2.41 0.52
N GLU A 79 -16.33 2.75 -0.77
CA GLU A 79 -17.50 2.68 -1.67
C GLU A 79 -17.94 1.23 -1.90
N ASN A 80 -17.00 0.36 -2.25
CA ASN A 80 -17.27 -0.98 -2.81
C ASN A 80 -16.93 -2.14 -1.87
N TYR A 81 -16.22 -1.86 -0.78
CA TYR A 81 -15.73 -2.86 0.16
C TYR A 81 -16.01 -2.43 1.60
N ASP A 82 -16.24 -3.42 2.45
CA ASP A 82 -16.28 -3.29 3.90
C ASP A 82 -14.92 -3.72 4.47
N LEU A 83 -14.38 -2.94 5.40
CA LEU A 83 -13.24 -3.37 6.22
C LEU A 83 -13.73 -4.43 7.21
N VAL A 84 -13.23 -5.65 7.07
CA VAL A 84 -13.59 -6.79 7.94
C VAL A 84 -12.68 -6.82 9.16
N GLU A 85 -11.38 -6.60 8.93
CA GLU A 85 -10.37 -6.72 9.98
C GLU A 85 -9.16 -5.85 9.65
N GLU A 86 -8.52 -5.32 10.69
CA GLU A 86 -7.20 -4.68 10.63
C GLU A 86 -6.34 -5.19 11.78
N TRP A 87 -5.03 -5.27 11.56
CA TRP A 87 -4.09 -5.73 12.58
C TRP A 87 -2.73 -5.05 12.45
N VAL A 88 -1.98 -5.02 13.55
CA VAL A 88 -0.57 -4.63 13.56
C VAL A 88 0.27 -5.88 13.33
N CYS A 89 1.24 -5.79 12.43
CA CYS A 89 2.19 -6.89 12.17
C CYS A 89 3.38 -6.80 13.12
N ASP A 90 3.83 -7.94 13.65
CA ASP A 90 4.90 -8.01 14.65
C ASP A 90 6.28 -7.57 14.15
N LEU A 91 6.48 -7.55 12.82
CA LEU A 91 7.76 -7.26 12.21
C LEU A 91 7.69 -5.97 11.39
N GLN A 92 8.33 -4.91 11.90
CA GLN A 92 8.55 -3.67 11.18
C GLN A 92 10.01 -3.21 11.29
N ALA A 93 10.61 -2.89 10.15
CA ALA A 93 12.01 -2.45 10.10
C ALA A 93 12.18 -0.94 10.38
N ASP A 94 11.12 -0.16 10.23
CA ASP A 94 11.11 1.30 10.38
C ASP A 94 10.32 1.75 11.63
N LEU A 95 10.97 2.49 12.53
CA LEU A 95 10.35 2.99 13.76
C LEU A 95 9.36 4.15 13.53
N GLN A 96 9.39 4.77 12.36
CA GLN A 96 8.53 5.93 12.04
C GLN A 96 7.18 5.53 11.45
N THR A 97 6.99 4.25 11.14
CA THR A 97 5.76 3.71 10.57
C THR A 97 5.29 2.50 11.36
N THR A 98 4.01 2.19 11.26
CA THR A 98 3.43 0.95 11.82
C THR A 98 3.15 0.01 10.67
N ALA A 99 3.69 -1.21 10.69
CA ALA A 99 3.32 -2.23 9.72
C ALA A 99 1.91 -2.72 10.05
N MET A 100 0.95 -2.47 9.17
CA MET A 100 -0.44 -2.88 9.35
C MET A 100 -0.87 -3.85 8.26
N GLY A 101 -1.81 -4.72 8.60
CA GLY A 101 -2.57 -5.52 7.66
C GLY A 101 -4.04 -5.14 7.67
N PHE A 102 -4.70 -5.35 6.54
CA PHE A 102 -6.10 -5.02 6.31
C PHE A 102 -6.77 -6.13 5.50
N LEU A 103 -7.97 -6.53 5.90
CA LEU A 103 -8.84 -7.41 5.15
C LEU A 103 -10.10 -6.65 4.74
N PHE A 104 -10.26 -6.44 3.44
CA PHE A 104 -11.46 -5.88 2.85
C PHE A 104 -12.30 -6.98 2.20
N LYS A 105 -13.62 -6.94 2.40
CA LYS A 105 -14.60 -7.80 1.73
C LYS A 105 -15.47 -6.93 0.83
N ARG A 106 -15.71 -7.38 -0.40
CA ARG A 106 -16.58 -6.66 -1.32
C ARG A 106 -18.02 -6.65 -0.78
N LYS A 107 -18.66 -5.48 -0.86
CA LYS A 107 -20.08 -5.34 -0.51
C LYS A 107 -20.92 -6.22 -1.42
N SER A 108 -21.90 -6.89 -0.83
CA SER A 108 -22.93 -7.60 -1.59
C SER A 108 -23.95 -6.56 -2.05
N ASN A 109 -23.92 -6.21 -3.34
CA ASN A 109 -25.02 -5.46 -3.95
C ASN A 109 -26.25 -6.36 -4.10
#